data_AF-A0A1F9WPX8-F1
#
_entry.id   AF-A0A1F9WPX8-F1
#
_cell.length_a   1.000
_cell.length_b   1.000
_cell.length_c   1.000
_cell.angle_alpha   90.00
_cell.angle_beta   90.00
_cell.angle_gamma   90.00
#
_symmetry.space_group_name_H-M   'P 1'
#
loop_
_entity.id
_entity.type
_entity.pdbx_description
1 polymer ?
#
loop_
_entity_poly.entity_id
_entity_poly.type
_entity_poly.pdbx_seq_one_letter_code
_entity_poly.pdbx_strand_id
1 'polypeptide(L)'
;MLLTAVLVSGSVCQVLAAEDPVERDRTETLLADMDCAEKKCRLFSDYLEGKIQVNGGYKFRCAKGRETISLPADLAAIVSSMTAREIRVGKSTSTEARLWQAPLEALYDFSQLVRKTAPVKSGGLALAQRSMAGGCLAVLVRLDKAMAALREARLAGSFGGRGDLVFAHLARALSELDALERSYELSSLVTFYEKSAAVLKSVEDAFAALSGEPQAAAAAGGEFSAYYYAAPRLLEGLRSVSLLFPWHQLEGLRRGDRVDLMVTYENISAAGKDTITATIIQAAPVLSVLKPQETTPETKCAVRLLLSSVQAQYAALAAVQGRELALAVRVEGDAATRAIDAASFKKIIK
;
A
#
# COMPACT_ATOMS: atom_id res chain seq x y z
N MET A 1 -47.63 -9.16 26.41
CA MET A 1 -46.89 -8.57 25.26
C MET A 1 -46.10 -9.70 24.61
N LEU A 2 -46.65 -10.30 23.56
CA LEU A 2 -46.00 -11.39 22.81
C LEU A 2 -45.06 -10.79 21.76
N LEU A 3 -43.78 -11.17 21.78
CA LEU A 3 -42.82 -10.93 20.71
C LEU A 3 -43.00 -12.01 19.64
N THR A 4 -43.47 -11.63 18.46
CA THR A 4 -43.54 -12.48 17.27
C THR A 4 -42.18 -12.44 16.57
N ALA A 5 -41.38 -13.49 16.69
CA ALA A 5 -40.14 -13.65 15.95
C ALA A 5 -40.46 -14.12 14.52
N VAL A 6 -40.26 -13.24 13.54
CA VAL A 6 -40.37 -13.58 12.11
C VAL A 6 -39.02 -14.14 11.66
N LEU A 7 -38.91 -15.47 11.64
CA LEU A 7 -37.83 -16.21 10.99
C LEU A 7 -38.07 -16.19 9.47
N VAL A 8 -37.45 -15.24 8.77
CA VAL A 8 -37.37 -15.26 7.30
C VAL A 8 -36.23 -16.21 6.91
N SER A 9 -36.51 -17.51 6.81
CA SER A 9 -35.62 -18.47 6.15
C SER A 9 -35.78 -18.35 4.63
N GLY A 10 -35.31 -17.22 4.08
CA GLY A 10 -35.20 -17.05 2.63
C GLY A 10 -34.02 -17.87 2.11
N SER A 11 -34.25 -19.15 1.84
CA SER A 11 -33.30 -19.99 1.11
C SER A 11 -33.27 -19.49 -0.35
N VAL A 12 -32.49 -18.43 -0.59
CA VAL A 12 -32.19 -17.96 -1.95
C VAL A 12 -31.34 -19.04 -2.60
N CYS A 13 -32.01 -19.99 -3.25
CA CYS A 13 -31.40 -20.89 -4.22
C CYS A 13 -30.90 -19.99 -5.37
N GLN A 14 -29.70 -19.45 -5.24
CA GLN A 14 -29.02 -18.82 -6.36
C GLN A 14 -28.83 -19.92 -7.40
N VAL A 15 -29.66 -19.90 -8.44
CA VAL A 15 -29.44 -20.66 -9.66
C VAL A 15 -28.12 -20.15 -10.22
N LEU A 16 -27.03 -20.88 -9.94
CA LEU A 16 -25.74 -20.66 -10.57
C LEU A 16 -25.96 -20.91 -12.06
N ALA A 17 -26.13 -19.83 -12.82
CA ALA A 17 -26.11 -19.90 -14.28
C ALA A 17 -24.82 -20.65 -14.67
N ALA A 18 -24.95 -21.64 -15.55
CA ALA A 18 -23.79 -22.39 -16.02
C ALA A 18 -22.78 -21.40 -16.60
N GLU A 19 -21.58 -21.34 -16.02
CA GLU A 19 -20.48 -20.49 -16.50
C GLU A 19 -20.16 -20.83 -17.96
N ASP A 20 -19.84 -19.80 -18.75
CA ASP A 20 -19.39 -19.98 -20.13
C ASP A 20 -18.11 -20.87 -20.14
N PRO A 21 -18.08 -21.96 -20.93
CA PRO A 21 -16.89 -22.80 -21.06
C PRO A 21 -15.58 -22.03 -21.34
N VAL A 22 -15.65 -20.91 -22.07
CA VAL A 22 -14.49 -20.07 -22.38
C VAL A 22 -13.97 -19.35 -21.13
N GLU A 23 -14.85 -18.82 -20.29
CA GLU A 23 -14.47 -18.16 -19.03
C GLU A 23 -13.89 -19.16 -18.03
N ARG A 24 -14.41 -20.39 -18.04
CA ARG A 24 -13.90 -21.48 -17.22
C ARG A 24 -12.48 -21.88 -17.62
N ASP A 25 -12.21 -22.12 -18.90
CA ASP A 25 -10.88 -22.49 -19.40
C ASP A 25 -9.85 -21.38 -19.09
N ARG A 26 -10.26 -20.12 -19.26
CA ARG A 26 -9.44 -18.97 -18.91
C ARG A 26 -9.13 -18.90 -17.42
N THR A 27 -10.11 -19.15 -16.57
CA THR A 27 -9.93 -19.19 -15.11
C THR A 27 -8.97 -20.30 -14.69
N GLU A 28 -9.11 -21.50 -15.28
CA GLU A 28 -8.21 -22.64 -15.02
C GLU A 28 -6.76 -22.30 -15.41
N THR A 29 -6.57 -21.61 -16.55
CA THR A 29 -5.25 -21.12 -17.00
C THR A 29 -4.66 -20.09 -16.03
N LEU A 30 -5.46 -19.12 -15.57
CA LEU A 30 -5.01 -18.09 -14.62
C LEU A 30 -4.59 -18.70 -13.28
N LEU A 31 -5.37 -19.65 -12.74
CA LEU A 31 -5.04 -20.36 -11.51
C LEU A 31 -3.72 -21.13 -11.64
N ALA A 32 -3.49 -21.78 -12.78
CA ALA A 32 -2.26 -22.48 -13.07
C ALA A 32 -1.03 -21.56 -13.13
N ASP A 33 -1.18 -20.35 -13.70
CA ASP A 33 -0.13 -19.32 -13.69
C ASP A 33 0.12 -18.78 -12.27
N MET A 34 -0.93 -18.59 -11.48
CA MET A 34 -0.82 -18.17 -10.08
C MET A 34 -0.08 -19.21 -9.21
N ASP A 35 -0.35 -20.50 -9.38
CA ASP A 35 0.36 -21.58 -8.69
C ASP A 35 1.86 -21.60 -9.02
N CYS A 36 2.23 -21.23 -10.26
CA CYS A 36 3.62 -21.08 -10.67
C CYS A 36 4.29 -19.90 -9.95
N ALA A 37 3.61 -18.75 -9.92
CA ALA A 37 4.08 -17.55 -9.25
C ALA A 37 4.21 -17.74 -7.73
N GLU A 38 3.28 -18.45 -7.08
CA GLU A 38 3.37 -18.84 -5.67
C GLU A 38 4.66 -19.62 -5.39
N LYS A 39 4.96 -20.63 -6.20
CA LYS A 39 6.19 -21.44 -6.06
C LYS A 39 7.45 -20.59 -6.19
N LYS A 40 7.47 -19.64 -7.14
CA LYS A 40 8.60 -18.71 -7.32
C LYS A 40 8.73 -17.74 -6.14
N CYS A 41 7.61 -17.23 -5.63
CA CYS A 41 7.59 -16.39 -4.42
C CYS A 41 8.20 -17.14 -3.22
N ARG A 42 7.79 -18.40 -3.00
CA ARG A 42 8.34 -19.24 -1.94
C ARG A 42 9.82 -19.54 -2.15
N LEU A 43 10.23 -19.89 -3.37
CA LEU A 43 11.62 -20.11 -3.72
C LEU A 43 12.49 -18.87 -3.45
N PHE A 44 11.98 -17.67 -3.76
CA PHE A 44 12.67 -16.43 -3.46
C PHE A 44 12.81 -16.23 -1.93
N SER A 45 11.75 -16.48 -1.16
CA SER A 45 11.81 -16.40 0.30
C SER A 45 12.80 -17.42 0.90
N ASP A 46 12.72 -18.69 0.49
CA ASP A 46 13.62 -19.76 0.92
C ASP A 46 15.10 -19.48 0.55
N TYR A 47 15.32 -18.80 -0.59
CA TYR A 47 16.66 -18.35 -1.00
C TYR A 47 17.21 -17.27 -0.05
N LEU A 48 16.39 -16.29 0.34
CA LEU A 48 16.77 -15.28 1.34
C LEU A 48 17.04 -15.87 2.73
N GLU A 49 16.40 -16.98 3.08
CA GLU A 49 16.66 -17.73 4.31
C GLU A 49 17.94 -18.57 4.25
N GLY A 50 18.58 -18.69 3.08
CA GLY A 50 19.73 -19.57 2.87
C GLY A 50 19.38 -21.07 2.91
N LYS A 51 18.10 -21.44 2.85
CA LYS A 51 17.65 -22.84 2.84
C LYS A 51 17.95 -23.54 1.52
N ILE A 52 18.06 -22.79 0.43
CA ILE A 52 18.27 -23.31 -0.92
C ILE A 52 19.54 -22.67 -1.51
N GLN A 53 20.44 -23.51 -2.01
CA GLN A 53 21.51 -23.08 -2.89
C GLN A 53 21.08 -23.27 -4.34
N VAL A 54 21.02 -22.20 -5.12
CA VAL A 54 20.61 -22.22 -6.54
C VAL A 54 21.81 -22.50 -7.46
N ASN A 55 22.91 -23.04 -6.91
CA ASN A 55 24.12 -23.37 -7.65
C ASN A 55 23.82 -24.49 -8.67
N GLY A 56 23.79 -24.13 -9.96
CA GLY A 56 23.47 -25.07 -11.05
C GLY A 56 22.01 -25.05 -11.52
N GLY A 57 21.20 -24.12 -11.01
CA GLY A 57 19.83 -23.88 -11.45
C GLY A 57 18.79 -24.72 -10.70
N TYR A 58 17.76 -24.05 -10.20
CA TYR A 58 16.64 -24.70 -9.53
C TYR A 58 15.60 -25.14 -10.57
N LYS A 59 15.37 -26.46 -10.65
CA LYS A 59 14.39 -27.06 -11.57
C LYS A 59 13.05 -27.21 -10.87
N PHE A 60 12.00 -26.66 -11.45
CA PHE A 60 10.64 -26.84 -10.97
C PHE A 60 9.67 -26.92 -12.14
N ARG A 61 8.44 -27.33 -11.83
CA ARG A 61 7.39 -27.56 -12.82
C ARG A 61 6.24 -26.58 -12.61
N CYS A 62 5.97 -25.82 -13.66
CA CYS A 62 4.76 -25.02 -13.82
C CYS A 62 3.83 -25.67 -14.85
N ALA A 63 2.63 -25.12 -15.01
CA ALA A 63 1.67 -25.65 -15.97
C ALA A 63 2.19 -25.59 -17.41
N LYS A 64 2.95 -24.54 -17.75
CA LYS A 64 3.60 -24.36 -19.07
C LYS A 64 4.79 -25.29 -19.33
N GLY A 65 5.28 -26.02 -18.31
CA GLY A 65 6.37 -26.99 -18.47
C GLY A 65 7.39 -26.99 -17.34
N ARG A 66 8.57 -27.54 -17.62
CA ARG A 66 9.72 -27.50 -16.70
C ARG A 66 10.47 -26.20 -16.93
N GLU A 67 10.65 -25.43 -15.85
CA GLU A 67 11.46 -24.22 -15.82
C GLU A 67 12.73 -24.48 -15.02
N THR A 68 13.83 -23.85 -15.42
CA THR A 68 15.09 -23.85 -14.66
C THR A 68 15.45 -22.40 -14.39
N ILE A 69 15.51 -22.01 -13.11
CA ILE A 69 15.95 -20.67 -12.70
C ILE A 69 17.40 -20.75 -12.26
N SER A 70 18.27 -20.01 -12.93
CA SER A 70 19.67 -19.81 -12.54
C SER A 70 19.87 -18.40 -12.01
N LEU A 71 20.47 -18.30 -10.82
CA LEU A 71 20.90 -17.03 -10.24
C LEU A 71 22.40 -16.84 -10.45
N PRO A 72 22.89 -15.59 -10.53
CA PRO A 72 24.32 -15.29 -10.58
C PRO A 72 25.07 -15.89 -9.38
N ALA A 73 26.29 -16.40 -9.61
CA ALA A 73 27.06 -17.11 -8.58
C ALA A 73 27.49 -16.20 -7.41
N ASP A 74 27.73 -14.91 -7.68
CA ASP A 74 28.04 -13.88 -6.69
C ASP A 74 26.88 -13.62 -5.72
N LEU A 75 25.63 -13.85 -6.16
CA LEU A 75 24.44 -13.55 -5.37
C LEU A 75 24.36 -14.39 -4.09
N ALA A 76 24.86 -15.63 -4.09
CA ALA A 76 24.88 -16.48 -2.91
C ALA A 76 25.74 -15.87 -1.77
N ALA A 77 26.90 -15.31 -2.11
CA ALA A 77 27.76 -14.62 -1.16
C ALA A 77 27.10 -13.32 -0.67
N ILE A 78 26.43 -12.59 -1.57
CA ILE A 78 25.69 -11.36 -1.22
C ILE A 78 24.56 -11.67 -0.24
N VAL A 79 23.72 -12.67 -0.51
CA VAL A 79 22.61 -13.05 0.39
C VAL A 79 23.13 -13.52 1.74
N SER A 80 24.23 -14.28 1.78
CA SER A 80 24.89 -14.65 3.03
C SER A 80 25.36 -13.42 3.83
N SER A 81 25.81 -12.35 3.17
CA SER A 81 26.13 -11.09 3.85
C SER A 81 24.88 -10.36 4.35
N MET A 82 23.76 -10.44 3.62
CA MET A 82 22.48 -9.82 3.99
C MET A 82 21.82 -10.51 5.20
N THR A 83 22.02 -11.81 5.38
CA THR A 83 21.53 -12.53 6.57
C THR A 83 22.33 -12.18 7.82
N ALA A 84 23.60 -11.82 7.68
CA ALA A 84 24.45 -11.37 8.78
C ALA A 84 24.32 -9.86 9.10
N ARG A 85 23.91 -9.04 8.13
CA ARG A 85 23.83 -7.58 8.31
C ARG A 85 22.58 -7.18 9.09
N GLU A 86 22.78 -6.67 10.29
CA GLU A 86 21.72 -6.05 11.09
C GLU A 86 21.41 -4.63 10.62
N ILE A 87 20.13 -4.33 10.49
CA ILE A 87 19.57 -3.06 10.05
C ILE A 87 18.55 -2.60 11.10
N ARG A 88 18.67 -1.34 11.52
CA ARG A 88 17.72 -0.72 12.44
C ARG A 88 16.64 0.02 11.66
N VAL A 89 15.39 -0.33 11.92
CA VAL A 89 14.20 0.34 11.37
C VAL A 89 13.35 0.79 12.56
N GLY A 90 13.23 2.10 12.75
CA GLY A 90 12.67 2.71 13.94
C GLY A 90 13.28 2.20 15.24
N LYS A 91 12.47 1.47 16.03
CA LYS A 91 12.84 0.90 17.33
C LYS A 91 13.24 -0.58 17.27
N SER A 92 13.12 -1.23 16.11
CA SER A 92 13.43 -2.64 15.92
C SER A 92 14.74 -2.82 15.16
N THR A 93 15.46 -3.90 15.48
CA THR A 93 16.59 -4.39 14.70
C THR A 93 16.17 -5.66 13.99
N SER A 94 16.47 -5.76 12.69
CA SER A 94 16.20 -6.93 11.84
C SER A 94 17.36 -7.11 10.88
N THR A 95 17.57 -8.31 10.35
CA THR A 95 18.56 -8.51 9.29
C THR A 95 18.06 -7.95 7.96
N GLU A 96 18.98 -7.56 7.07
CA GLU A 96 18.63 -7.07 5.73
C GLU A 96 17.81 -8.12 4.96
N ALA A 97 18.21 -9.39 5.01
CA ALA A 97 17.47 -10.49 4.37
C ALA A 97 16.04 -10.61 4.93
N ARG A 98 15.85 -10.46 6.24
CA ARG A 98 14.52 -10.53 6.88
C ARG A 98 13.62 -9.36 6.46
N LEU A 99 14.18 -8.17 6.25
CA LEU A 99 13.42 -7.03 5.72
C LEU A 99 12.90 -7.31 4.29
N TRP A 100 13.70 -7.96 3.44
CA TRP A 100 13.29 -8.38 2.09
C TRP A 100 12.32 -9.56 2.06
N GLN A 101 12.29 -10.41 3.09
CA GLN A 101 11.30 -11.49 3.21
C GLN A 101 9.90 -10.98 3.53
N ALA A 102 9.78 -9.93 4.35
CA ALA A 102 8.48 -9.40 4.79
C ALA A 102 7.49 -9.09 3.63
N PRO A 103 7.87 -8.42 2.53
CA PRO A 103 6.95 -8.22 1.40
C PRO A 103 6.61 -9.53 0.67
N LEU A 104 7.55 -10.47 0.56
CA LEU A 104 7.31 -11.78 -0.06
C LEU A 104 6.34 -12.62 0.77
N GLU A 105 6.46 -12.62 2.10
CA GLU A 105 5.52 -13.28 3.00
C GLU A 105 4.10 -12.73 2.84
N ALA A 106 3.95 -11.40 2.74
CA ALA A 106 2.64 -10.78 2.50
C ALA A 106 2.03 -11.24 1.15
N LEU A 107 2.84 -11.30 0.09
CA LEU A 107 2.38 -11.72 -1.24
C LEU A 107 2.14 -13.24 -1.33
N TYR A 108 2.86 -14.03 -0.53
CA TYR A 108 2.56 -15.45 -0.36
C TYR A 108 1.21 -15.64 0.34
N ASP A 109 0.95 -14.92 1.44
CA ASP A 109 -0.34 -14.97 2.12
C ASP A 109 -1.49 -14.53 1.21
N PHE A 110 -1.26 -13.54 0.35
CA PHE A 110 -2.20 -13.16 -0.72
C PHE A 110 -2.52 -14.32 -1.65
N SER A 111 -1.51 -15.04 -2.14
CA SER A 111 -1.73 -16.21 -3.02
C SER A 111 -2.58 -17.28 -2.33
N GLN A 112 -2.35 -17.51 -1.02
CA GLN A 112 -3.16 -18.45 -0.23
C GLN A 112 -4.60 -17.97 -0.06
N LEU A 113 -4.83 -16.67 0.08
CA LEU A 113 -6.18 -16.09 0.13
C LEU A 113 -6.92 -16.29 -1.19
N VAL A 114 -6.30 -15.93 -2.32
CA VAL A 114 -6.93 -16.10 -3.64
C VAL A 114 -7.21 -17.57 -3.93
N ARG A 115 -6.32 -18.48 -3.53
CA ARG A 115 -6.54 -19.92 -3.71
C ARG A 115 -7.80 -20.43 -3.00
N LYS A 116 -8.23 -19.81 -1.90
CA LYS A 116 -9.49 -20.19 -1.23
C LYS A 116 -10.74 -19.89 -2.06
N THR A 117 -10.68 -18.95 -3.01
CA THR A 117 -11.81 -18.67 -3.92
C THR A 117 -11.87 -19.66 -5.08
N ALA A 118 -10.80 -20.43 -5.32
CA ALA A 118 -10.76 -21.40 -6.41
C ALA A 118 -11.84 -22.48 -6.23
N PRO A 119 -12.34 -23.08 -7.33
CA PRO A 119 -13.26 -24.21 -7.26
C PRO A 119 -12.67 -25.37 -6.45
N VAL A 120 -13.53 -26.14 -5.76
CA VAL A 120 -13.11 -27.29 -4.96
C VAL A 120 -12.35 -28.33 -5.78
N LYS A 121 -12.72 -28.55 -7.05
CA LYS A 121 -12.00 -29.41 -8.00
C LYS A 121 -10.52 -29.02 -8.20
N SER A 122 -10.19 -27.75 -7.98
CA SER A 122 -8.84 -27.18 -8.09
C SER A 122 -8.15 -27.06 -6.72
N GLY A 123 -8.74 -27.65 -5.67
CA GLY A 123 -8.21 -27.60 -4.30
C GLY A 123 -8.52 -26.32 -3.53
N GLY A 124 -9.44 -25.49 -4.01
CA GLY A 124 -9.93 -24.32 -3.28
C GLY A 124 -11.13 -24.60 -2.39
N LEU A 125 -11.70 -23.55 -1.80
CA LEU A 125 -12.88 -23.62 -0.92
C LEU A 125 -14.13 -23.02 -1.57
N ALA A 126 -14.05 -22.58 -2.83
CA ALA A 126 -15.12 -21.89 -3.55
C ALA A 126 -15.73 -20.71 -2.76
N LEU A 127 -14.92 -20.00 -1.96
CA LEU A 127 -15.38 -18.83 -1.22
C LEU A 127 -15.75 -17.70 -2.19
N ALA A 128 -16.81 -16.96 -1.86
CA ALA A 128 -17.19 -15.78 -2.61
C ALA A 128 -16.06 -14.73 -2.58
N GLN A 129 -15.73 -14.12 -3.71
CA GLN A 129 -14.64 -13.13 -3.83
C GLN A 129 -14.77 -11.99 -2.80
N ARG A 130 -15.99 -11.49 -2.57
CA ARG A 130 -16.26 -10.41 -1.60
C ARG A 130 -15.84 -10.77 -0.17
N SER A 131 -15.84 -12.05 0.18
CA SER A 131 -15.36 -12.49 1.51
C SER A 131 -13.85 -12.30 1.70
N MET A 132 -13.10 -12.14 0.61
CA MET A 132 -11.64 -11.91 0.65
C MET A 132 -11.26 -10.45 0.89
N ALA A 133 -12.19 -9.50 0.81
CA ALA A 133 -11.90 -8.07 0.91
C ALA A 133 -11.10 -7.72 2.18
N GLY A 134 -11.54 -8.22 3.35
CA GLY A 134 -10.82 -8.00 4.62
C GLY A 134 -9.42 -8.63 4.66
N GLY A 135 -9.27 -9.84 4.10
CA GLY A 135 -7.97 -10.51 4.03
C GLY A 135 -6.99 -9.79 3.10
N CYS A 136 -7.46 -9.34 1.93
CA CYS A 136 -6.63 -8.60 0.98
C CYS A 136 -6.24 -7.22 1.51
N LEU A 137 -7.13 -6.55 2.25
CA LEU A 137 -6.78 -5.32 2.95
C LEU A 137 -5.67 -5.56 3.98
N ALA A 138 -5.74 -6.65 4.76
CA ALA A 138 -4.70 -6.98 5.73
C ALA A 138 -3.34 -7.27 5.06
N VAL A 139 -3.34 -7.99 3.93
CA VAL A 139 -2.15 -8.20 3.09
C VAL A 139 -1.60 -6.86 2.60
N LEU A 140 -2.45 -5.99 2.04
CA LEU A 140 -2.04 -4.70 1.48
C LEU A 140 -1.35 -3.84 2.54
N VAL A 141 -1.93 -3.73 3.74
CA VAL A 141 -1.34 -3.00 4.86
C VAL A 141 0.01 -3.59 5.28
N ARG A 142 0.14 -4.92 5.31
CA ARG A 142 1.41 -5.58 5.63
C ARG A 142 2.47 -5.33 4.57
N LEU A 143 2.10 -5.42 3.29
CA LEU A 143 3.00 -5.16 2.16
C LEU A 143 3.46 -3.70 2.18
N ASP A 144 2.55 -2.74 2.37
CA ASP A 144 2.90 -1.33 2.51
C ASP A 144 3.90 -1.11 3.66
N LYS A 145 3.61 -1.64 4.86
CA LYS A 145 4.51 -1.53 6.01
C LYS A 145 5.89 -2.13 5.71
N ALA A 146 5.94 -3.27 5.04
CA ALA A 146 7.20 -3.92 4.66
C ALA A 146 8.00 -3.09 3.66
N MET A 147 7.33 -2.52 2.66
CA MET A 147 7.94 -1.63 1.67
C MET A 147 8.45 -0.32 2.29
N ALA A 148 7.72 0.24 3.26
CA ALA A 148 8.14 1.41 4.01
C ALA A 148 9.40 1.14 4.84
N ALA A 149 9.48 -0.05 5.46
CA ALA A 149 10.67 -0.48 6.20
C ALA A 149 11.91 -0.61 5.30
N LEU A 150 11.76 -1.11 4.07
CA LEU A 150 12.85 -1.16 3.09
C LEU A 150 13.37 0.24 2.74
N ARG A 151 12.46 1.20 2.52
CA ARG A 151 12.80 2.61 2.24
C ARG A 151 13.51 3.29 3.39
N GLU A 152 12.96 3.16 4.60
CA GLU A 152 13.58 3.73 5.80
C GLU A 152 15.00 3.20 6.00
N ALA A 153 15.22 1.92 5.69
CA ALA A 153 16.52 1.26 5.74
C ALA A 153 17.46 1.61 4.56
N ARG A 154 17.01 2.34 3.54
CA ARG A 154 17.77 2.73 2.34
C ARG A 154 18.45 1.54 1.63
N LEU A 155 17.67 0.51 1.36
CA LEU A 155 18.15 -0.77 0.84
C LEU A 155 18.15 -0.89 -0.70
N ALA A 156 18.16 0.22 -1.46
CA ALA A 156 18.19 0.14 -2.93
C ALA A 156 19.44 -0.58 -3.48
N GLY A 157 20.56 -0.49 -2.75
CA GLY A 157 21.81 -1.18 -3.07
C GLY A 157 21.86 -2.67 -2.74
N SER A 158 20.80 -3.25 -2.14
CA SER A 158 20.72 -4.69 -1.83
C SER A 158 20.92 -5.57 -3.07
N PHE A 159 21.20 -6.86 -2.85
CA PHE A 159 21.42 -7.83 -3.93
C PHE A 159 22.53 -7.43 -4.91
N GLY A 160 23.54 -6.69 -4.42
CA GLY A 160 24.64 -6.18 -5.22
C GLY A 160 24.20 -5.12 -6.24
N GLY A 161 23.33 -4.18 -5.84
CA GLY A 161 22.81 -3.12 -6.71
C GLY A 161 21.58 -3.50 -7.53
N ARG A 162 20.91 -4.61 -7.21
CA ARG A 162 19.66 -5.04 -7.88
C ARG A 162 18.41 -4.74 -7.05
N GLY A 163 18.58 -4.32 -5.79
CA GLY A 163 17.50 -4.04 -4.85
C GLY A 163 16.48 -3.03 -5.38
N ASP A 164 16.92 -2.00 -6.08
CA ASP A 164 16.00 -1.00 -6.66
C ASP A 164 15.00 -1.60 -7.66
N LEU A 165 15.47 -2.46 -8.56
CA LEU A 165 14.60 -3.10 -9.55
C LEU A 165 13.64 -4.11 -8.88
N VAL A 166 14.13 -4.89 -7.91
CA VAL A 166 13.29 -5.79 -7.10
C VAL A 166 12.19 -4.99 -6.40
N PHE A 167 12.55 -3.87 -5.78
CA PHE A 167 11.61 -2.97 -5.11
C PHE A 167 10.59 -2.38 -6.08
N ALA A 168 10.99 -1.96 -7.28
CA ALA A 168 10.09 -1.43 -8.30
C ALA A 168 9.00 -2.44 -8.68
N HIS A 169 9.34 -3.72 -8.78
CA HIS A 169 8.37 -4.78 -9.04
C HIS A 169 7.44 -5.03 -7.83
N LEU A 170 7.95 -5.01 -6.60
CA LEU A 170 7.11 -5.10 -5.40
C LEU A 170 6.16 -3.89 -5.24
N ALA A 171 6.62 -2.70 -5.62
CA ALA A 171 5.83 -1.48 -5.67
C ALA A 171 4.67 -1.61 -6.68
N ARG A 172 4.94 -2.21 -7.85
CA ARG A 172 3.90 -2.57 -8.82
C ARG A 172 2.90 -3.57 -8.24
N ALA A 173 3.37 -4.60 -7.54
CA ALA A 173 2.51 -5.58 -6.89
C ALA A 173 1.52 -4.92 -5.91
N LEU A 174 2.01 -3.97 -5.10
CA LEU A 174 1.18 -3.20 -4.18
C LEU A 174 0.14 -2.33 -4.92
N SER A 175 0.52 -1.69 -6.03
CA SER A 175 -0.40 -0.90 -6.86
C SER A 175 -1.47 -1.77 -7.54
N GLU A 176 -1.11 -2.97 -8.01
CA GLU A 176 -2.09 -3.91 -8.57
C GLU A 176 -3.03 -4.44 -7.50
N LEU A 177 -2.53 -4.67 -6.27
CA LEU A 177 -3.35 -5.07 -5.14
C LEU A 177 -4.33 -3.95 -4.72
N ASP A 178 -3.92 -2.67 -4.81
CA ASP A 178 -4.81 -1.51 -4.65
C ASP A 178 -5.94 -1.52 -5.68
N ALA A 179 -5.61 -1.80 -6.94
CA ALA A 179 -6.57 -1.85 -8.04
C ALA A 179 -7.52 -3.05 -7.92
N LEU A 180 -7.02 -4.20 -7.45
CA LEU A 180 -7.81 -5.40 -7.18
C LEU A 180 -8.93 -5.11 -6.16
N GLU A 181 -8.65 -4.35 -5.10
CA GLU A 181 -9.65 -3.98 -4.09
C GLU A 181 -10.87 -3.28 -4.72
N ARG A 182 -10.65 -2.43 -5.72
CA ARG A 182 -11.73 -1.74 -6.43
C ARG A 182 -12.53 -2.66 -7.35
N SER A 183 -11.98 -3.82 -7.71
CA SER A 183 -12.63 -4.78 -8.60
C SER A 183 -13.64 -5.70 -7.88
N TYR A 184 -13.63 -5.76 -6.54
CA TYR A 184 -14.57 -6.60 -5.78
C TYR A 184 -16.05 -6.27 -6.03
N GLU A 185 -16.34 -5.06 -6.51
CA GLU A 185 -17.69 -4.61 -6.85
C GLU A 185 -18.15 -5.15 -8.21
N LEU A 186 -17.22 -5.46 -9.12
CA LEU A 186 -17.51 -5.79 -10.52
C LEU A 186 -18.09 -7.20 -10.75
N SER A 187 -18.21 -8.02 -9.70
CA SER A 187 -18.86 -9.35 -9.71
C SER A 187 -18.35 -10.37 -10.76
N SER A 188 -17.26 -10.06 -11.49
CA SER A 188 -16.64 -10.94 -12.49
C SER A 188 -15.49 -11.75 -11.89
N LEU A 189 -15.64 -13.08 -11.88
CA LEU A 189 -14.62 -14.01 -11.38
C LEU A 189 -13.35 -14.02 -12.24
N VAL A 190 -13.51 -13.96 -13.56
CA VAL A 190 -12.37 -13.88 -14.48
C VAL A 190 -11.55 -12.63 -14.21
N THR A 191 -12.20 -11.47 -14.10
CA THR A 191 -11.51 -10.20 -13.83
C THR A 191 -10.79 -10.20 -12.48
N PHE A 192 -11.39 -10.81 -11.46
CA PHE A 192 -10.73 -10.99 -10.16
C PHE A 192 -9.44 -11.82 -10.28
N TYR A 193 -9.47 -12.94 -11.00
CA TYR A 193 -8.28 -13.78 -11.20
C TYR A 193 -7.22 -13.13 -12.09
N GLU A 194 -7.61 -12.38 -13.14
CA GLU A 194 -6.67 -11.62 -13.96
C GLU A 194 -5.89 -10.60 -13.13
N LYS A 195 -6.60 -9.84 -12.29
CA LYS A 195 -5.98 -8.86 -11.40
C LYS A 195 -5.12 -9.52 -10.33
N SER A 196 -5.57 -10.64 -9.78
CA SER A 196 -4.78 -11.42 -8.82
C SER A 196 -3.50 -11.99 -9.45
N ALA A 197 -3.58 -12.50 -10.67
CA ALA A 197 -2.44 -12.97 -11.44
C ALA A 197 -1.45 -11.83 -11.75
N ALA A 198 -1.92 -10.62 -12.04
CA ALA A 198 -1.06 -9.44 -12.25
C ALA A 198 -0.25 -9.06 -10.99
N VAL A 199 -0.87 -9.15 -9.80
CA VAL A 199 -0.16 -8.97 -8.51
C VAL A 199 0.96 -9.99 -8.36
N LEU A 200 0.66 -11.28 -8.56
CA LEU A 200 1.66 -12.35 -8.39
C LEU A 200 2.72 -12.35 -9.49
N LYS A 201 2.38 -11.90 -10.71
CA LYS A 201 3.33 -11.73 -11.80
C LYS A 201 4.44 -10.74 -11.43
N SER A 202 4.08 -9.69 -10.70
CA SER A 202 5.06 -8.72 -10.19
C SER A 202 6.06 -9.36 -9.22
N VAL A 203 5.68 -10.41 -8.49
CA VAL A 203 6.62 -11.18 -7.65
C VAL A 203 7.58 -12.02 -8.50
N GLU A 204 7.08 -12.64 -9.56
CA GLU A 204 7.96 -13.36 -10.49
C GLU A 204 8.98 -12.41 -11.12
N ASP A 205 8.54 -11.22 -11.53
CA ASP A 205 9.41 -10.22 -12.13
C ASP A 205 10.42 -9.68 -11.12
N ALA A 206 10.02 -9.50 -9.85
CA ALA A 206 10.92 -9.17 -8.75
C ALA A 206 11.99 -10.26 -8.55
N PHE A 207 11.64 -11.53 -8.67
CA PHE A 207 12.60 -12.62 -8.56
C PHE A 207 13.51 -12.69 -9.79
N ALA A 208 12.96 -12.50 -10.99
CA ALA A 208 13.73 -12.44 -12.23
C ALA A 208 14.73 -11.28 -12.26
N ALA A 209 14.40 -10.16 -11.62
CA ALA A 209 15.30 -9.00 -11.48
C ALA A 209 16.62 -9.35 -10.77
N LEU A 210 16.67 -10.40 -9.94
CA LEU A 210 17.92 -10.87 -9.32
C LEU A 210 18.93 -11.41 -10.33
N SER A 211 18.45 -11.91 -11.46
CA SER A 211 19.30 -12.39 -12.56
C SER A 211 19.69 -11.28 -13.54
N GLY A 212 19.13 -10.07 -13.37
CA GLY A 212 19.45 -8.90 -14.19
C GLY A 212 20.82 -8.30 -13.87
N GLU A 213 21.24 -7.35 -14.71
CA GLU A 213 22.45 -6.57 -14.46
C GLU A 213 22.28 -5.63 -13.25
N PRO A 214 23.29 -5.51 -12.37
CA PRO A 214 23.32 -4.50 -11.32
C PRO A 214 23.13 -3.07 -11.85
N GLN A 215 22.35 -2.26 -11.15
CA GLN A 215 22.21 -0.84 -11.49
C GLN A 215 23.18 0.00 -10.67
N ALA A 216 24.18 0.59 -11.33
CA ALA A 216 25.22 1.39 -10.68
C ALA A 216 24.67 2.60 -9.89
N ALA A 217 23.58 3.21 -10.38
CA ALA A 217 22.96 4.38 -9.75
C ALA A 217 22.32 4.06 -8.39
N ALA A 218 21.74 2.86 -8.22
CA ALA A 218 21.07 2.46 -6.98
C ALA A 218 22.05 2.20 -5.81
N ALA A 219 23.32 1.92 -6.12
CA ALA A 219 24.35 1.71 -5.11
C ALA A 219 24.78 3.01 -4.40
N ALA A 220 24.59 4.17 -5.05
CA ALA A 220 25.01 5.47 -4.53
C ALA A 220 23.86 6.15 -3.77
N GLY A 221 23.72 5.83 -2.48
CA GLY A 221 22.80 6.53 -1.57
C GLY A 221 21.66 5.68 -0.99
N GLY A 222 21.44 4.49 -1.54
CA GLY A 222 20.45 3.53 -1.03
C GLY A 222 18.99 3.95 -1.23
N GLU A 223 18.75 5.02 -1.99
CA GLU A 223 17.41 5.52 -2.31
C GLU A 223 16.79 4.74 -3.47
N PHE A 224 15.51 4.41 -3.35
CA PHE A 224 14.77 3.70 -4.38
C PHE A 224 14.28 4.68 -5.46
N SER A 225 14.49 4.35 -6.73
CA SER A 225 13.99 5.13 -7.86
C SER A 225 12.47 5.01 -8.03
N ALA A 226 11.92 3.85 -7.67
CA ALA A 226 10.49 3.60 -7.77
C ALA A 226 9.75 4.32 -6.64
N TYR A 227 8.88 5.25 -7.05
CA TYR A 227 7.86 5.80 -6.18
C TYR A 227 6.70 4.82 -6.09
N TYR A 228 6.41 4.34 -4.88
CA TYR A 228 5.16 3.68 -4.59
C TYR A 228 4.38 4.52 -3.59
N TYR A 229 3.07 4.42 -3.72
CA TYR A 229 2.15 5.13 -2.87
C TYR A 229 1.03 4.19 -2.43
N ALA A 230 1.03 3.84 -1.13
CA ALA A 230 -0.11 3.14 -0.57
C ALA A 230 -1.27 4.11 -0.44
N ALA A 231 -2.31 3.83 -1.22
CA ALA A 231 -3.58 4.50 -1.13
C ALA A 231 -4.12 4.48 0.31
N PRO A 232 -4.28 5.63 0.97
CA PRO A 232 -4.74 5.71 2.34
C PRO A 232 -6.17 5.20 2.35
N ARG A 233 -6.40 4.26 3.27
CA ARG A 233 -7.63 3.52 3.39
C ARG A 233 -8.53 4.12 4.44
N LEU A 234 -9.83 4.03 4.20
CA LEU A 234 -10.81 4.31 5.23
C LEU A 234 -10.84 3.13 6.19
N LEU A 235 -9.96 3.16 7.19
CA LEU A 235 -10.04 2.24 8.31
C LEU A 235 -11.22 2.62 9.21
N GLU A 236 -11.73 1.64 9.94
CA GLU A 236 -12.78 1.88 10.94
C GLU A 236 -12.35 3.00 11.91
N GLY A 237 -13.29 3.88 12.26
CA GLY A 237 -13.03 5.04 13.13
C GLY A 237 -12.40 6.26 12.42
N LEU A 238 -11.89 6.11 11.19
CA LEU A 238 -11.42 7.23 10.38
C LEU A 238 -12.57 7.82 9.53
N ARG A 239 -12.38 9.06 9.08
CA ARG A 239 -13.32 9.84 8.29
C ARG A 239 -12.57 10.51 7.13
N SER A 240 -13.15 10.45 5.94
CA SER A 240 -12.70 11.29 4.82
C SER A 240 -13.35 12.66 4.95
N VAL A 241 -12.57 13.69 5.21
CA VAL A 241 -13.05 15.08 5.25
C VAL A 241 -12.55 15.83 4.03
N SER A 242 -13.47 16.41 3.27
CA SER A 242 -13.15 17.28 2.13
C SER A 242 -13.06 18.71 2.60
N LEU A 243 -11.91 19.36 2.39
CA LEU A 243 -11.67 20.76 2.70
C LEU A 243 -11.31 21.51 1.42
N LEU A 244 -11.69 22.79 1.35
CA LEU A 244 -11.45 23.64 0.19
C LEU A 244 -10.29 24.59 0.45
N PHE A 245 -9.32 24.61 -0.46
CA PHE A 245 -8.14 25.47 -0.38
C PHE A 245 -7.90 26.19 -1.71
N PRO A 246 -7.25 27.37 -1.69
CA PRO A 246 -6.74 27.99 -2.92
C PRO A 246 -5.80 27.03 -3.67
N TRP A 247 -5.83 27.07 -5.01
CA TRP A 247 -4.97 26.24 -5.88
C TRP A 247 -3.49 26.24 -5.45
N HIS A 248 -2.93 27.43 -5.18
CA HIS A 248 -1.50 27.59 -4.90
C HIS A 248 -1.06 26.87 -3.62
N GLN A 249 -1.95 26.67 -2.64
CA GLN A 249 -1.62 25.90 -1.43
C GLN A 249 -1.58 24.39 -1.70
N LEU A 250 -2.19 23.92 -2.79
CA LEU A 250 -2.18 22.51 -3.20
C LEU A 250 -1.18 22.25 -4.34
N GLU A 251 -0.35 23.23 -4.67
CA GLU A 251 0.76 23.04 -5.60
C GLU A 251 1.80 22.11 -4.97
N GLY A 252 2.25 21.12 -5.73
CA GLY A 252 3.17 20.09 -5.23
C GLY A 252 2.54 19.04 -4.31
N LEU A 253 1.36 19.30 -3.71
CA LEU A 253 0.67 18.34 -2.84
C LEU A 253 0.20 17.12 -3.63
N ARG A 254 0.55 15.94 -3.14
CA ARG A 254 0.23 14.64 -3.73
C ARG A 254 -0.63 13.82 -2.79
N ARG A 255 -1.20 12.75 -3.34
CA ARG A 255 -1.82 11.71 -2.52
C ARG A 255 -0.79 11.25 -1.48
N GLY A 256 -1.17 11.36 -0.20
CA GLY A 256 -0.57 10.85 1.05
C GLY A 256 0.82 11.26 1.40
N ASP A 257 1.19 12.41 0.86
CA ASP A 257 1.77 13.42 1.70
C ASP A 257 1.04 13.51 3.05
N ARG A 258 1.81 13.82 4.07
CA ARG A 258 1.32 14.11 5.42
C ARG A 258 1.26 15.62 5.57
N VAL A 259 0.13 16.14 5.99
CA VAL A 259 -0.06 17.58 6.15
C VAL A 259 -0.45 17.95 7.57
N ASP A 260 -0.01 19.12 8.00
CA ASP A 260 -0.54 19.80 9.17
C ASP A 260 -1.62 20.78 8.72
N LEU A 261 -2.79 20.70 9.34
CA LEU A 261 -3.89 21.65 9.12
C LEU A 261 -3.77 22.79 10.11
N MET A 262 -3.59 23.99 9.57
CA MET A 262 -3.52 25.23 10.32
C MET A 262 -4.83 26.01 10.11
N VAL A 263 -5.31 26.65 11.16
CA VAL A 263 -6.45 27.56 11.12
C VAL A 263 -6.04 28.91 11.69
N THR A 264 -6.41 29.97 10.97
CA THR A 264 -6.33 31.35 11.44
C THR A 264 -7.71 31.80 11.86
N TYR A 265 -7.85 32.31 13.09
CA TYR A 265 -9.11 32.80 13.64
C TYR A 265 -8.90 34.07 14.48
N GLU A 266 -9.97 34.81 14.69
CA GLU A 266 -9.97 36.00 15.56
C GLU A 266 -10.33 35.60 16.98
N ASN A 267 -9.41 35.80 17.91
CA ASN A 267 -9.65 35.65 19.34
C ASN A 267 -10.09 36.99 19.92
N ILE A 268 -11.28 37.04 20.50
CA ILE A 268 -11.81 38.22 21.17
C ILE A 268 -11.59 38.04 22.66
N SER A 269 -10.64 38.80 23.22
CA SER A 269 -10.34 38.82 24.65
C SER A 269 -10.68 40.17 25.27
N ALA A 270 -10.67 40.25 26.60
CA ALA A 270 -10.80 41.53 27.32
C ALA A 270 -9.71 42.55 26.92
N ALA A 271 -8.55 42.08 26.46
CA ALA A 271 -7.44 42.91 25.98
C ALA A 271 -7.58 43.31 24.50
N GLY A 272 -8.68 42.95 23.83
CA GLY A 272 -8.97 43.28 22.44
C GLY A 272 -9.00 42.06 21.51
N LYS A 273 -9.11 42.34 20.21
CA LYS A 273 -9.07 41.34 19.14
C LYS A 273 -7.63 40.99 18.80
N ASP A 274 -7.33 39.69 18.70
CA ASP A 274 -6.05 39.17 18.24
C ASP A 274 -6.26 38.12 17.16
N THR A 275 -5.42 38.13 16.13
CA THR A 275 -5.46 37.11 15.07
C THR A 275 -4.46 36.03 15.43
N ILE A 276 -4.97 34.81 15.62
CA ILE A 276 -4.17 33.66 16.05
C ILE A 276 -4.19 32.62 14.94
N THR A 277 -3.01 32.07 14.62
CA THR A 277 -2.89 30.90 13.76
C THR A 277 -2.42 29.72 14.60
N ALA A 278 -3.16 28.62 14.56
CA ALA A 278 -2.87 27.42 15.32
C ALA A 278 -2.89 26.17 14.43
N THR A 279 -1.98 25.24 14.69
CA THR A 279 -2.01 23.91 14.06
C THR A 279 -3.01 23.03 14.80
N ILE A 280 -4.14 22.70 14.19
CA ILE A 280 -5.22 21.95 14.84
C ILE A 280 -5.18 20.45 14.53
N ILE A 281 -4.51 20.06 13.45
CA ILE A 281 -4.34 18.65 13.07
C ILE A 281 -2.91 18.48 12.58
N GLN A 282 -2.24 17.43 13.04
CA GLN A 282 -0.87 17.10 12.65
C GLN A 282 -0.82 15.78 11.88
N ALA A 283 0.08 15.71 10.90
CA ALA A 283 0.40 14.51 10.10
C ALA A 283 -0.84 13.82 9.49
N ALA A 284 -1.83 14.59 9.06
CA ALA A 284 -3.02 14.07 8.39
C ALA A 284 -2.64 13.52 7.01
N PRO A 285 -2.93 12.24 6.69
CA PRO A 285 -2.73 11.72 5.35
C PRO A 285 -3.69 12.34 4.34
N VAL A 286 -3.16 12.73 3.18
CA VAL A 286 -3.94 13.20 2.03
C VAL A 286 -4.53 12.02 1.25
N LEU A 287 -5.85 11.88 1.24
CA LEU A 287 -6.57 10.85 0.48
C LEU A 287 -6.57 11.10 -1.03
N SER A 288 -6.80 12.34 -1.42
CA SER A 288 -6.86 12.77 -2.81
C SER A 288 -6.82 14.30 -2.90
N VAL A 289 -6.29 14.82 -4.01
CA VAL A 289 -6.36 16.23 -4.36
C VAL A 289 -7.20 16.36 -5.63
N LEU A 290 -8.30 17.10 -5.55
CA LEU A 290 -9.22 17.35 -6.66
C LEU A 290 -8.96 18.76 -7.18
N LYS A 291 -8.31 18.82 -8.34
CA LYS A 291 -7.97 20.04 -9.06
C LYS A 291 -8.96 20.21 -10.22
N PRO A 292 -9.67 21.35 -10.34
CA PRO A 292 -10.52 21.62 -11.50
C PRO A 292 -9.66 21.78 -12.78
N GLN A 293 -10.30 21.61 -13.95
CA GLN A 293 -9.60 21.67 -15.24
C GLN A 293 -9.09 23.09 -15.56
N GLU A 294 -9.80 24.12 -15.10
CA GLU A 294 -9.39 25.51 -15.22
C GLU A 294 -9.04 26.06 -13.84
N THR A 295 -7.84 26.63 -13.72
CA THR A 295 -7.33 27.18 -12.46
C THR A 295 -7.17 28.68 -12.57
N THR A 296 -8.08 29.44 -11.95
CA THR A 296 -7.86 30.86 -11.64
C THR A 296 -7.28 30.99 -10.23
N PRO A 297 -6.63 32.13 -9.87
CA PRO A 297 -6.14 32.35 -8.51
C PRO A 297 -7.20 32.23 -7.41
N GLU A 298 -8.47 32.46 -7.76
CA GLU A 298 -9.62 32.36 -6.86
C GLU A 298 -10.23 30.95 -6.80
N THR A 299 -9.82 30.07 -7.71
CA THR A 299 -10.37 28.73 -7.83
C THR A 299 -10.01 27.90 -6.61
N LYS A 300 -11.04 27.48 -5.86
CA LYS A 300 -10.89 26.56 -4.75
C LYS A 300 -10.77 25.13 -5.26
N CYS A 301 -9.75 24.44 -4.78
CA CYS A 301 -9.52 23.02 -5.00
C CYS A 301 -9.92 22.25 -3.74
N ALA A 302 -10.38 21.02 -3.91
CA ALA A 302 -10.72 20.17 -2.76
C ALA A 302 -9.56 19.24 -2.42
N VAL A 303 -9.16 19.21 -1.16
CA VAL A 303 -8.31 18.15 -0.61
C VAL A 303 -9.17 17.24 0.25
N ARG A 304 -8.98 15.93 0.13
CA ARG A 304 -9.58 14.96 1.07
C ARG A 304 -8.52 14.51 2.05
N LEU A 305 -8.78 14.69 3.34
CA LEU A 305 -7.90 14.25 4.42
C LEU A 305 -8.52 13.05 5.13
N LEU A 306 -7.66 12.14 5.60
CA LEU A 306 -8.06 11.02 6.44
C LEU A 306 -7.88 11.38 7.91
N LEU A 307 -8.98 11.58 8.62
CA LEU A 307 -8.97 12.11 9.98
C LEU A 307 -9.65 11.14 10.95
N SER A 308 -9.23 11.12 12.21
CA SER A 308 -10.05 10.50 13.28
C SER A 308 -11.39 11.23 13.43
N SER A 309 -12.36 10.63 14.13
CA SER A 309 -13.65 11.27 14.42
C SER A 309 -13.51 12.65 15.06
N VAL A 310 -12.61 12.79 16.04
CA VAL A 310 -12.35 14.05 16.75
C VAL A 310 -11.67 15.07 15.84
N GLN A 311 -10.65 14.67 15.10
CA GLN A 311 -9.99 15.56 14.12
C GLN A 311 -10.96 16.01 13.02
N ALA A 312 -11.86 15.14 12.58
CA ALA A 312 -12.87 15.49 11.58
C ALA A 312 -13.85 16.57 12.09
N GLN A 313 -14.24 16.50 13.37
CA GLN A 313 -15.05 17.55 14.00
C GLN A 313 -14.30 18.89 14.05
N TYR A 314 -13.03 18.88 14.46
CA TYR A 314 -12.21 20.09 14.47
C TYR A 314 -11.99 20.67 13.07
N ALA A 315 -11.74 19.82 12.06
CA ALA A 315 -11.62 20.27 10.67
C ALA A 315 -12.92 20.90 10.16
N ALA A 316 -14.06 20.28 10.44
CA ALA A 316 -15.37 20.80 10.05
C ALA A 316 -15.67 22.14 10.73
N LEU A 317 -15.38 22.25 12.04
CA LEU A 317 -15.56 23.49 12.79
C LEU A 317 -14.65 24.61 12.25
N ALA A 318 -13.38 24.29 12.00
CA ALA A 318 -12.40 25.23 11.44
C ALA A 318 -12.79 25.69 10.02
N ALA A 319 -13.39 24.82 9.20
CA ALA A 319 -13.88 25.20 7.88
C ALA A 319 -15.05 26.20 7.91
N VAL A 320 -15.81 26.22 9.01
CA VAL A 320 -16.97 27.12 9.18
C VAL A 320 -16.58 28.39 9.94
N GLN A 321 -15.77 28.27 10.98
CA GLN A 321 -15.45 29.36 11.91
C GLN A 321 -14.09 30.00 11.67
N GLY A 322 -13.19 29.30 10.97
CA GLY A 322 -11.87 29.82 10.63
C GLY A 322 -11.97 30.94 9.60
N ARG A 323 -11.16 31.98 9.79
CA ARG A 323 -10.99 33.04 8.79
C ARG A 323 -10.21 32.52 7.58
N GLU A 324 -9.21 31.68 7.84
CA GLU A 324 -8.37 31.07 6.82
C GLU A 324 -7.91 29.69 7.27
N LEU A 325 -7.83 28.76 6.31
CA LEU A 325 -7.19 27.47 6.48
C LEU A 325 -5.91 27.44 5.65
N ALA A 326 -4.88 26.79 6.19
CA ALA A 326 -3.64 26.52 5.47
C ALA A 326 -3.17 25.08 5.71
N LEU A 327 -2.42 24.54 4.75
CA LEU A 327 -1.76 23.26 4.86
C LEU A 327 -0.24 23.46 4.87
N ALA A 328 0.44 22.74 5.77
CA ALA A 328 1.89 22.60 5.71
C ALA A 328 2.24 21.14 5.38
N VAL A 329 2.94 20.91 4.27
CA VAL A 329 3.40 19.57 3.88
C VAL A 329 4.59 19.16 4.73
N ARG A 330 4.52 17.97 5.32
CA ARG A 330 5.62 17.39 6.06
C ARG A 330 6.63 16.74 5.11
N VAL A 331 7.89 16.73 5.55
CA VAL A 331 8.95 16.00 4.88
C VAL A 331 8.66 14.50 4.94
N GLU A 332 9.06 13.76 3.91
CA GLU A 332 8.89 12.30 3.86
C GLU A 332 9.48 11.63 5.11
N GLY A 333 8.69 10.77 5.76
CA GLY A 333 9.07 10.08 7.00
C GLY A 333 8.76 10.84 8.30
N ASP A 334 8.45 12.14 8.27
CA ASP A 334 8.05 12.87 9.48
C ASP A 334 6.58 12.58 9.85
N ALA A 335 6.41 11.65 10.78
CA ALA A 335 5.12 11.32 11.39
C ALA A 335 5.01 11.77 12.86
N ALA A 336 6.00 12.52 13.38
CA ALA A 336 6.06 12.83 14.81
C ALA A 336 5.03 13.90 15.19
N THR A 337 4.12 13.57 16.12
CA THR A 337 3.23 14.57 16.71
C THR A 337 3.98 15.39 17.75
N ARG A 338 3.67 16.69 17.81
CA ARG A 338 4.23 17.65 18.77
C ARG A 338 3.09 18.34 19.50
N ALA A 339 3.38 18.99 20.62
CA ALA A 339 2.40 19.86 21.25
C ALA A 339 1.87 20.88 20.23
N ILE A 340 0.58 21.20 20.32
CA ILE A 340 -0.03 22.18 19.43
C ILE A 340 0.53 23.55 19.78
N ASP A 341 1.31 24.12 18.86
CA ASP A 341 1.83 25.47 18.97
C ASP A 341 0.85 26.46 18.31
N ALA A 342 0.57 27.56 19.02
CA ALA A 342 -0.19 28.69 18.52
C ALA A 342 0.75 29.88 18.36
N ALA A 343 0.75 30.49 17.16
CA ALA A 343 1.51 31.69 16.87
C ALA A 343 0.59 32.91 16.82
N SER A 344 1.03 34.02 17.40
CA SER A 344 0.41 35.34 17.27
C SER A 344 1.49 36.35 16.94
N PHE A 345 1.27 37.17 15.91
CA PHE A 345 2.23 38.19 15.48
C PHE A 345 2.55 39.22 16.56
N LYS A 346 1.58 39.54 17.45
CA LYS A 346 1.82 40.46 18.58
C LYS A 346 2.88 39.95 19.55
N LYS A 347 3.12 38.65 19.62
CA LYS A 347 4.16 38.05 20.48
C LYS A 347 5.54 37.99 19.80
N ILE A 348 5.60 38.14 18.48
CA ILE A 348 6.84 38.02 17.70
C ILE A 348 7.61 39.34 17.66
N ILE A 349 6.91 40.47 17.55
CA ILE A 349 7.51 41.80 17.53
C ILE A 349 7.46 42.36 18.96
N LYS A 350 8.60 42.41 19.65
CA LYS A 350 8.74 43.04 20.98
C LYS A 350 9.13 44.51 20.85
#